data_AF-A0A353KS44-F1
#
_entry.id   AF-A0A353KS44-F1
#
_cell.length_a   1.000
_cell.length_b   1.000
_cell.length_c   1.000
_cell.angle_alpha   90.00
_cell.angle_beta   90.00
_cell.angle_gamma   90.00
#
_symmetry.space_group_name_H-M   'P 1'
#
loop_
_entity.id
_entity.type
_entity.pdbx_description
1 polymer ?
#
loop_
_entity_poly.entity_id
_entity_poly.type
_entity_poly.pdbx_seq_one_letter_code
_entity_poly.pdbx_strand_id
1 'polypeptide(L)'
;KDAFWHAKNVTVRNSVVNGEYLAWYSEGLTLDHCKIIGTQPLCYCKNLKLIDCETEGADLAFEYSDVDATIKGGVISVKNPKSGKIVADEIGEIILTADSKYACDCEILSRSK
;
A
#
# COMPACT_ATOMS: atom_id res chain seq x y z
N LYS A 1 -1.31 13.78 -9.35
CA LYS A 1 -2.51 13.49 -8.52
C LYS A 1 -3.02 12.10 -8.88
N ASP A 2 -3.72 11.88 -9.99
CA ASP A 2 -4.50 10.64 -10.15
C ASP A 2 -3.78 9.50 -10.89
N ALA A 3 -2.55 9.18 -10.50
CA ALA A 3 -1.85 8.04 -11.10
C ALA A 3 -2.53 6.73 -10.68
N PHE A 4 -2.95 5.93 -11.67
CA PHE A 4 -3.58 4.63 -11.50
C PHE A 4 -4.93 4.62 -10.76
N TRP A 5 -5.64 5.75 -10.69
CA TRP A 5 -7.00 5.74 -10.15
C TRP A 5 -7.90 4.79 -10.97
N HIS A 6 -8.60 3.85 -10.32
CA HIS A 6 -9.39 2.79 -10.95
C HIS A 6 -8.63 1.94 -12.00
N ALA A 7 -7.29 1.85 -11.92
CA ALA A 7 -6.53 1.02 -12.84
C ALA A 7 -6.91 -0.46 -12.71
N LYS A 8 -6.91 -1.19 -13.83
CA LYS A 8 -7.24 -2.62 -13.87
C LYS A 8 -6.16 -3.41 -14.59
N ASN A 9 -5.64 -4.45 -13.95
CA ASN A 9 -4.63 -5.38 -14.49
C ASN A 9 -3.40 -4.67 -15.07
N VAL A 10 -2.89 -3.68 -14.33
CA VAL A 10 -1.72 -2.89 -14.71
C VAL A 10 -0.49 -3.44 -14.00
N THR A 11 0.64 -3.47 -14.70
CA THR A 11 1.94 -3.70 -14.06
C THR A 11 2.90 -2.57 -14.39
N VAL A 12 3.53 -2.02 -13.35
CA VAL A 12 4.54 -0.97 -13.47
C VAL A 12 5.84 -1.50 -12.89
N ARG A 13 6.95 -1.29 -13.59
CA ARG A 13 8.26 -1.80 -13.18
C ARG A 13 9.31 -0.70 -13.14
N ASN A 14 10.26 -0.80 -12.22
CA ASN A 14 11.49 0.02 -12.19
C ASN A 14 11.21 1.53 -12.35
N SER A 15 10.17 2.02 -11.67
CA SER A 15 9.65 3.37 -11.89
C SER A 15 9.47 4.12 -10.58
N VAL A 16 9.57 5.45 -10.67
CA VAL A 16 9.12 6.33 -9.60
C VAL A 16 7.68 6.74 -9.91
N VAL A 17 6.76 6.45 -8.99
CA VAL A 17 5.36 6.87 -9.09
C VAL A 17 5.08 7.84 -7.97
N ASN A 18 4.72 9.07 -8.34
CA ASN A 18 4.50 10.17 -7.40
C ASN A 18 3.07 10.70 -7.55
N GLY A 19 2.29 10.64 -6.48
CA GLY A 19 0.94 11.16 -6.46
C GLY A 19 0.26 11.06 -5.10
N GLU A 20 -0.55 12.07 -4.81
CA GLU A 20 -1.57 12.03 -3.75
C GLU A 20 -2.67 11.01 -4.12
N TYR A 21 -3.12 10.19 -3.19
CA TYR A 21 -4.19 9.19 -3.41
C TYR A 21 -3.88 8.19 -4.53
N LEU A 22 -2.59 7.90 -4.73
CA LEU A 22 -2.11 7.04 -5.79
C LEU A 22 -2.79 5.67 -5.78
N ALA A 23 -3.19 5.21 -6.96
CA ALA A 23 -3.81 3.89 -7.21
C ALA A 23 -5.13 3.60 -6.48
N TRP A 24 -5.82 4.61 -5.95
CA TRP A 24 -7.11 4.40 -5.31
C TRP A 24 -8.06 3.57 -6.17
N TYR A 25 -8.72 2.60 -5.53
CA TYR A 25 -9.71 1.71 -6.17
C TYR A 25 -9.17 0.85 -7.33
N SER A 26 -7.87 0.62 -7.41
CA SER A 26 -7.28 -0.26 -8.42
C SER A 26 -7.59 -1.74 -8.19
N GLU A 27 -7.64 -2.52 -9.25
CA GLU A 27 -7.83 -3.98 -9.20
C GLU A 27 -6.76 -4.69 -10.03
N GLY A 28 -6.00 -5.60 -9.43
CA GLY A 28 -4.91 -6.31 -10.10
C GLY A 28 -3.72 -5.42 -10.48
N LEU A 29 -3.47 -4.35 -9.71
CA LEU A 29 -2.28 -3.53 -9.88
C LEU A 29 -1.05 -4.23 -9.28
N THR A 30 0.01 -4.35 -10.06
CA THR A 30 1.33 -4.81 -9.60
C THR A 30 2.36 -3.69 -9.76
N LEU A 31 3.01 -3.31 -8.67
CA LEU A 31 4.16 -2.42 -8.65
C LEU A 31 5.39 -3.26 -8.29
N ASP A 32 6.40 -3.23 -9.14
CA ASP A 32 7.53 -4.16 -9.07
C ASP A 32 8.83 -3.37 -9.21
N HIS A 33 9.62 -3.31 -8.13
CA HIS A 33 10.79 -2.47 -8.00
C HIS A 33 10.49 -0.97 -8.24
N CYS A 34 9.37 -0.48 -7.72
CA CYS A 34 8.96 0.92 -7.85
C CYS A 34 9.18 1.70 -6.56
N LYS A 35 9.51 3.00 -6.68
CA LYS A 35 9.45 3.96 -5.58
C LYS A 35 8.13 4.70 -5.59
N ILE A 36 7.40 4.67 -4.49
CA ILE A 36 6.06 5.21 -4.35
C ILE A 36 6.12 6.41 -3.42
N ILE A 37 5.72 7.57 -3.95
CA ILE A 37 5.83 8.85 -3.25
C ILE A 37 4.46 9.48 -3.15
N GLY A 38 4.04 9.82 -1.93
CA GLY A 38 2.81 10.58 -1.69
C GLY A 38 2.00 10.11 -0.49
N THR A 39 1.00 10.92 -0.16
CA THR A 39 0.10 10.71 0.99
C THR A 39 -1.12 9.87 0.62
N GLN A 40 -1.56 9.06 1.59
CA GLN A 40 -2.70 8.12 1.49
C GLN A 40 -2.67 7.24 0.23
N PRO A 41 -1.52 6.63 -0.14
CA PRO A 41 -1.44 5.83 -1.34
C PRO A 41 -2.12 4.47 -1.15
N LEU A 42 -2.54 3.86 -2.25
CA LEU A 42 -2.88 2.44 -2.36
C LEU A 42 -4.12 2.03 -1.54
N CYS A 43 -5.06 2.96 -1.32
CA CYS A 43 -6.31 2.66 -0.63
C CYS A 43 -7.36 2.03 -1.57
N TYR A 44 -8.22 1.20 -0.99
CA TYR A 44 -9.37 0.57 -1.61
C TYR A 44 -9.00 -0.36 -2.78
N CYS A 45 -7.78 -0.88 -2.80
CA CYS A 45 -7.30 -1.74 -3.87
C CYS A 45 -7.73 -3.21 -3.68
N LYS A 46 -7.89 -3.93 -4.80
CA LYS A 46 -8.10 -5.38 -4.80
C LYS A 46 -6.97 -6.08 -5.52
N ASN A 47 -6.45 -7.18 -4.95
CA ASN A 47 -5.34 -7.92 -5.53
C ASN A 47 -4.15 -7.00 -5.87
N LEU A 48 -3.80 -6.13 -4.92
CA LEU A 48 -2.66 -5.23 -5.04
C LEU A 48 -1.38 -5.99 -4.72
N LYS A 49 -0.36 -5.86 -5.57
CA LYS A 49 0.96 -6.46 -5.34
C LYS A 49 2.05 -5.40 -5.35
N LEU A 50 2.88 -5.42 -4.33
CA LEU A 50 4.11 -4.63 -4.25
C LEU A 50 5.29 -5.56 -4.09
N ILE A 51 6.16 -5.59 -5.08
CA ILE A 51 7.33 -6.47 -5.13
C ILE A 51 8.55 -5.59 -4.98
N ASP A 52 9.22 -5.69 -3.83
CA ASP A 52 10.47 -4.97 -3.54
C ASP A 52 10.40 -3.46 -3.80
N CYS A 53 9.27 -2.84 -3.43
CA CYS A 53 9.04 -1.41 -3.59
C CYS A 53 9.67 -0.58 -2.48
N GLU A 54 9.84 0.71 -2.70
CA GLU A 54 10.18 1.70 -1.68
C GLU A 54 9.03 2.68 -1.49
N THR A 55 8.90 3.26 -0.30
CA THR A 55 7.88 4.27 0.02
C THR A 55 8.49 5.55 0.59
N GLU A 56 7.93 6.69 0.22
CA GLU A 56 8.27 8.01 0.77
C GLU A 56 6.99 8.83 0.99
N GLY A 57 6.79 9.35 2.21
CA GLY A 57 5.59 10.12 2.53
C GLY A 57 4.30 9.29 2.65
N ALA A 58 4.38 7.96 2.57
CA ALA A 58 3.24 7.04 2.58
C ALA A 58 2.59 6.91 3.97
N ASP A 59 1.81 7.91 4.35
CA ASP A 59 0.92 7.91 5.50
C ASP A 59 -0.49 7.44 5.11
N LEU A 60 -1.24 6.93 6.10
CA LEU A 60 -2.62 6.43 5.99
C LEU A 60 -2.81 5.46 4.81
N ALA A 61 -1.77 4.68 4.50
CA ALA A 61 -1.74 3.83 3.33
C ALA A 61 -2.60 2.57 3.52
N PHE A 62 -3.02 1.98 2.39
CA PHE A 62 -3.65 0.65 2.31
C PHE A 62 -5.07 0.51 2.86
N GLU A 63 -5.78 1.61 3.11
CA GLU A 63 -7.14 1.54 3.68
C GLU A 63 -8.06 0.63 2.88
N TYR A 64 -8.58 -0.42 3.53
CA TYR A 64 -9.46 -1.43 2.96
C TYR A 64 -8.91 -2.21 1.75
N SER A 65 -7.59 -2.22 1.57
CA SER A 65 -6.97 -2.93 0.45
C SER A 65 -6.75 -4.42 0.73
N ASP A 66 -6.94 -5.24 -0.30
CA ASP A 66 -6.45 -6.63 -0.37
C ASP A 66 -5.06 -6.60 -1.00
N VAL A 67 -4.01 -6.84 -0.20
CA VAL A 67 -2.62 -6.49 -0.56
C VAL A 67 -1.63 -7.60 -0.25
N ASP A 68 -0.65 -7.79 -1.13
CA ASP A 68 0.57 -8.56 -0.88
C ASP A 68 1.78 -7.66 -1.18
N ALA A 69 2.45 -7.20 -0.12
CA ALA A 69 3.47 -6.16 -0.21
C ALA A 69 4.78 -6.54 0.47
N THR A 70 5.86 -6.41 -0.28
CA THR A 70 7.24 -6.39 0.21
C THR A 70 7.83 -5.01 -0.08
N ILE A 71 8.10 -4.26 0.97
CA ILE A 71 8.60 -2.87 0.92
C ILE A 71 9.98 -2.82 1.57
N LYS A 72 10.92 -2.12 0.92
CA LYS A 72 12.25 -1.78 1.43
C LYS A 72 12.17 -0.39 2.05
N GLY A 73 12.75 -0.21 3.23
CA GLY A 73 12.58 0.97 4.05
C GLY A 73 11.27 0.97 4.82
N GLY A 74 10.74 2.18 5.08
CA GLY A 74 9.63 2.40 6.01
C GLY A 74 8.33 2.87 5.37
N VAL A 75 7.20 2.43 5.93
CA VAL A 75 5.87 3.03 5.68
C VAL A 75 5.51 3.90 6.88
N ILE A 76 5.08 5.15 6.64
CA ILE A 76 4.79 6.10 7.73
C ILE A 76 3.61 5.59 8.55
N SER A 77 2.49 5.25 7.91
CA SER A 77 1.38 4.59 8.60
C SER A 77 0.53 3.72 7.69
N VAL A 78 0.03 2.64 8.27
CA VAL A 78 -0.88 1.67 7.64
C VAL A 78 -2.23 1.79 8.33
N LYS A 79 -3.29 2.01 7.56
CA LYS A 79 -4.65 2.24 8.09
C LYS A 79 -5.58 1.15 7.61
N ASN A 80 -6.27 0.47 8.54
CA ASN A 80 -7.35 -0.49 8.27
C ASN A 80 -7.20 -1.36 6.98
N PRO A 81 -6.07 -2.02 6.71
CA PRO A 81 -5.96 -2.90 5.54
C PRO A 81 -6.94 -4.07 5.67
N LYS A 82 -7.57 -4.48 4.57
CA LYS A 82 -8.64 -5.48 4.62
C LYS A 82 -8.09 -6.89 4.75
N SER A 83 -7.14 -7.28 3.90
CA SER A 83 -6.56 -8.63 3.94
C SER A 83 -5.19 -8.71 3.28
N GLY A 84 -4.50 -9.82 3.53
CA GLY A 84 -3.23 -10.16 2.89
C GLY A 84 -2.04 -9.89 3.79
N LYS A 85 -0.96 -9.32 3.23
CA LYS A 85 0.32 -9.17 3.93
C LYS A 85 1.04 -7.89 3.53
N ILE A 86 1.58 -7.19 4.52
CA ILE A 86 2.45 -6.02 4.35
C ILE A 86 3.72 -6.27 5.15
N VAL A 87 4.86 -6.36 4.46
CA VAL A 87 6.18 -6.49 5.08
C VAL A 87 7.05 -5.30 4.70
N ALA A 88 7.50 -4.54 5.69
CA ALA A 88 8.45 -3.44 5.51
C ALA A 88 9.63 -3.57 6.49
N ASP A 89 10.72 -2.84 6.27
CA ASP A 89 11.80 -2.78 7.27
C ASP A 89 11.30 -2.09 8.54
N GLU A 90 10.53 -1.02 8.37
CA GLU A 90 9.89 -0.27 9.44
C GLU A 90 8.42 0.03 9.11
N ILE A 91 7.54 -0.07 10.12
CA ILE A 91 6.17 0.41 10.05
C ILE A 91 6.01 1.41 11.19
N GLY A 92 5.74 2.67 10.86
CA GLY A 92 5.65 3.75 11.85
C GLY A 92 4.43 3.59 12.75
N GLU A 93 3.24 3.84 12.20
CA GLU A 93 1.97 3.70 12.93
C GLU A 93 1.04 2.68 12.25
N ILE A 94 0.36 1.88 13.06
CA ILE A 94 -0.71 0.98 12.61
C ILE A 94 -2.02 1.53 13.18
N ILE A 95 -2.90 2.02 12.30
CA ILE A 95 -4.15 2.69 12.65
C ILE A 95 -5.30 1.73 12.38
N LEU A 96 -5.78 1.05 13.43
CA LEU A 96 -6.93 0.16 13.38
C LEU A 96 -8.09 0.78 14.17
N THR A 97 -9.17 1.16 13.48
CA THR A 97 -10.31 1.85 14.09
C THR A 97 -11.51 0.93 14.21
N ALA A 98 -12.28 1.07 15.31
CA ALA A 98 -13.44 0.22 15.58
C ALA A 98 -14.62 0.47 14.63
N ASP A 99 -14.65 1.62 13.97
CA ASP A 99 -15.64 2.01 12.95
C ASP A 99 -15.23 1.56 11.53
N SER A 100 -14.13 0.81 11.39
CA SER A 100 -13.69 0.24 10.12
C SER A 100 -14.82 -0.54 9.47
N LYS A 101 -15.04 -0.29 8.17
CA LYS A 101 -16.08 -0.96 7.38
C LYS A 101 -15.83 -2.46 7.24
N TYR A 102 -14.57 -2.90 7.31
CA TYR A 102 -14.16 -4.29 7.15
C TYR A 102 -13.33 -4.73 8.35
N ALA A 103 -13.37 -6.03 8.65
CA ALA A 103 -12.36 -6.63 9.52
C ALA A 103 -10.97 -6.47 8.90
N CYS A 104 -9.96 -6.33 9.76
CA CYS A 104 -8.56 -6.27 9.35
C CYS A 104 -7.96 -7.67 9.49
N ASP A 105 -7.97 -8.44 8.40
CA ASP A 105 -7.38 -9.78 8.31
C ASP A 105 -6.01 -9.74 7.61
N CYS A 106 -5.30 -8.61 7.70
CA CYS A 106 -4.01 -8.39 7.07
C CYS A 106 -2.86 -8.60 8.06
N GLU A 107 -1.85 -9.37 7.66
CA GLU A 107 -0.60 -9.52 8.40
C GLU A 107 0.32 -8.32 8.16
N ILE A 108 0.56 -7.50 9.20
CA ILE A 108 1.48 -6.36 9.12
C ILE A 108 2.75 -6.69 9.90
N LEU A 109 3.88 -6.79 9.20
CA LEU A 109 5.16 -7.23 9.75
C LEU A 109 6.26 -6.19 9.48
N SER A 110 7.04 -5.87 10.52
CA SER A 110 8.28 -5.10 10.40
C SER A 110 9.47 -6.04 10.52
N ARG A 111 10.46 -5.94 9.62
CA ARG A 111 11.68 -6.78 9.66
C ARG A 111 12.65 -6.38 10.76
N SER A 112 12.56 -5.15 11.27
CA SER A 112 13.47 -4.61 12.28
C SER A 112 13.06 -4.96 13.73
N LYS A 113 12.13 -5.91 13.92
CA LYS A 113 11.67 -6.41 15.23
C LYS A 113 11.84 -7.91 15.37
#